data_AF-A0A7R9TYA8-F1
#
_entry.id   AF-A0A7R9TYA8-F1
#
_cell.length_a   1.000
_cell.length_b   1.000
_cell.length_c   1.000
_cell.angle_alpha   90.00
_cell.angle_beta   90.00
_cell.angle_gamma   90.00
#
_symmetry.space_group_name_H-M   'P 1'
#
loop_
_entity.id
_entity.type
_entity.pdbx_description
1 polymer ?
#
loop_
_entity_poly.entity_id
_entity_poly.type
_entity_poly.pdbx_seq_one_letter_code
_entity_poly.pdbx_strand_id
1 'polypeptide(L)'
;HVEDRTLLLCWPPGGDSMAEECLDAYKGDTVVYVGEWDDGTQIGSKVYKTHQYHAGPAETATPEFRRRLIEEFRIVRSVEIPTWPTHADDLTIWARVTDAKGERLLTSADDLERHGRVDLSIL
;
A
#
# COMPACT_ATOMS: atom_id res chain seq x y z
N HIS A 1 -14.93 2.40 19.53
CA HIS A 1 -14.68 1.12 18.88
C HIS A 1 -14.06 1.41 17.53
N VAL A 2 -12.75 1.17 17.36
CA VAL A 2 -12.18 1.02 16.01
C VAL A 2 -12.71 -0.34 15.55
N GLU A 3 -13.60 -0.34 14.57
CA GLU A 3 -14.15 -1.60 14.08
C GLU A 3 -13.04 -2.41 13.42
N ASP A 4 -12.95 -3.69 13.81
CA ASP A 4 -12.04 -4.70 13.27
C ASP A 4 -12.41 -5.04 11.82
N ARG A 5 -12.23 -4.07 10.92
CA ARG A 5 -12.52 -4.18 9.51
C ARG A 5 -11.21 -4.11 8.75
N THR A 6 -11.08 -4.94 7.73
CA THR A 6 -9.97 -4.94 6.77
C THR A 6 -10.40 -4.20 5.50
N LEU A 7 -9.54 -3.34 4.95
CA LEU A 7 -9.74 -2.79 3.61
C LEU A 7 -9.23 -3.77 2.58
N LEU A 8 -10.11 -4.26 1.70
CA LEU A 8 -9.72 -5.05 0.52
C LEU A 8 -9.76 -4.16 -0.72
N LEU A 9 -8.63 -4.04 -1.40
CA LEU A 9 -8.51 -3.44 -2.73
C LEU A 9 -8.10 -4.53 -3.71
N CYS A 10 -9.01 -4.91 -4.59
CA CYS A 10 -8.78 -5.93 -5.60
C CYS A 10 -8.87 -5.30 -6.98
N TRP A 11 -7.73 -5.21 -7.67
CA TRP A 11 -7.63 -4.63 -9.00
C TRP A 11 -8.20 -3.20 -9.09
N PRO A 12 -7.81 -2.27 -8.19
CA PRO A 12 -8.20 -0.87 -8.35
C PRO A 12 -7.63 -0.31 -9.67
N PRO A 13 -8.35 0.57 -10.37
CA PRO A 13 -7.94 1.07 -11.70
C PRO A 13 -6.59 1.80 -11.67
N GLY A 14 -5.68 1.42 -12.57
CA GLY A 14 -4.42 2.15 -12.81
C GLY A 14 -4.69 3.49 -13.48
N GLY A 15 -4.33 4.58 -12.80
CA GLY A 15 -4.50 5.95 -13.30
C GLY A 15 -5.70 6.72 -12.72
N ASP A 16 -6.41 6.15 -11.75
CA ASP A 16 -7.50 6.80 -11.01
C ASP A 16 -7.22 6.79 -9.49
N SER A 17 -7.66 7.83 -8.77
CA SER A 17 -7.37 8.05 -7.34
C SER A 17 -8.18 7.19 -6.37
N MET A 18 -9.03 6.30 -6.86
CA MET A 18 -9.91 5.46 -6.06
C MET A 18 -9.19 4.73 -4.90
N ALA A 19 -7.97 4.22 -5.14
CA ALA A 19 -7.23 3.47 -4.14
C ALA A 19 -6.72 4.37 -2.99
N GLU A 20 -6.25 5.58 -3.32
CA GLU A 20 -5.82 6.61 -2.39
C GLU A 20 -7.00 7.14 -1.57
N GLU A 21 -8.15 7.39 -2.22
CA GLU A 21 -9.38 7.81 -1.55
C GLU A 21 -9.86 6.74 -0.56
N CYS A 22 -9.71 5.46 -0.90
CA CYS A 22 -9.96 4.37 0.03
C CYS A 22 -8.99 4.38 1.22
N LEU A 23 -7.70 4.60 1.00
CA LEU A 23 -6.72 4.73 2.09
C LEU A 23 -7.03 5.93 3.00
N ASP A 24 -7.48 7.05 2.44
CA ASP A 24 -7.85 8.24 3.19
C ASP A 24 -9.08 8.00 4.07
N ALA A 25 -10.09 7.32 3.53
CA ALA A 25 -11.32 6.98 4.26
C ALA A 25 -11.09 5.88 5.31
N TYR A 26 -10.20 4.93 5.04
CA TYR A 26 -9.98 3.77 5.89
C TYR A 26 -9.07 4.07 7.08
N LYS A 27 -9.62 3.95 8.29
CA LYS A 27 -8.91 4.20 9.56
C LYS A 27 -8.51 2.93 10.33
N GLY A 28 -8.74 1.75 9.76
CA GLY A 28 -8.31 0.48 10.36
C GLY A 28 -6.85 0.16 10.02
N ASP A 29 -6.40 -0.99 10.49
CA ASP A 29 -4.97 -1.34 10.50
C ASP A 29 -4.55 -2.35 9.44
N THR A 30 -5.51 -3.00 8.76
CA THR A 30 -5.20 -4.07 7.81
C THR A 30 -5.67 -3.72 6.41
N VAL A 31 -4.75 -3.73 5.45
CA VAL A 31 -5.05 -3.61 4.03
C VAL A 31 -4.69 -4.90 3.31
N VAL A 32 -5.60 -5.39 2.48
CA VAL A 32 -5.34 -6.47 1.52
C VAL A 32 -5.36 -5.85 0.14
N TYR A 33 -4.27 -6.01 -0.61
CA TYR A 33 -4.15 -5.52 -1.97
C TYR A 33 -3.91 -6.70 -2.92
N VAL A 34 -4.77 -6.83 -3.94
CA VAL A 34 -4.61 -7.77 -5.04
C VAL A 34 -4.37 -6.96 -6.31
N GLY A 35 -3.18 -7.10 -6.88
CA GLY A 35 -2.80 -6.40 -8.09
C GLY A 35 -1.30 -6.45 -8.33
N GLU A 36 -0.88 -5.65 -9.29
CA GLU A 36 0.48 -5.59 -9.80
C GLU A 36 1.34 -4.58 -9.02
N TRP A 37 2.65 -4.79 -9.13
CA TRP A 37 3.70 -3.91 -8.60
C TRP A 37 4.62 -3.49 -9.74
N ASP A 38 5.20 -2.30 -9.63
CA ASP A 38 6.11 -1.80 -10.67
C ASP A 38 7.46 -2.51 -10.64
N ASP A 39 8.13 -2.51 -11.78
CA ASP A 39 9.44 -3.11 -11.97
C ASP A 39 10.49 -2.54 -11.01
N GLY A 40 11.25 -3.43 -10.39
CA GLY A 40 12.26 -3.09 -9.39
C GLY A 40 11.68 -2.77 -8.02
N THR A 41 10.35 -2.70 -7.86
CA THR A 41 9.75 -2.51 -6.54
C THR A 41 10.13 -3.67 -5.65
N GLN A 42 10.61 -3.36 -4.44
CA GLN A 42 10.89 -4.37 -3.44
C GLN A 42 9.81 -4.34 -2.37
N ILE A 43 9.12 -5.46 -2.17
CA ILE A 43 8.14 -5.63 -1.10
C ILE A 43 8.56 -6.82 -0.24
N GLY A 44 8.91 -6.54 1.01
CA GLY A 44 9.56 -7.53 1.87
C GLY A 44 10.87 -8.00 1.26
N SER A 45 11.04 -9.32 1.10
CA SER A 45 12.20 -9.93 0.44
C SER A 45 12.01 -10.12 -1.07
N LYS A 46 10.83 -9.84 -1.63
CA LYS A 46 10.53 -10.00 -3.06
C LYS A 46 10.87 -8.72 -3.80
N VAL A 47 11.64 -8.84 -4.89
CA VAL A 47 11.85 -7.77 -5.87
C VAL A 47 11.01 -8.12 -7.10
N TYR A 48 10.04 -7.27 -7.44
CA TYR A 48 9.24 -7.42 -8.64
C TYR A 48 10.09 -7.06 -9.85
N LYS A 49 10.01 -7.88 -10.89
CA LYS A 49 10.77 -7.72 -12.13
C LYS A 49 9.78 -7.67 -13.27
N THR A 50 10.17 -6.94 -14.32
CA THR A 50 9.46 -6.83 -15.59
C THR A 50 8.87 -8.15 -16.01
N HIS A 51 7.56 -8.14 -16.27
CA HIS A 51 6.88 -9.26 -16.91
C HIS A 51 7.59 -9.54 -18.22
N GLN A 52 7.82 -10.82 -18.52
CA GLN A 52 8.44 -11.23 -19.78
C GLN A 52 7.64 -10.80 -21.03
N TYR A 53 6.43 -10.22 -20.86
CA TYR A 53 5.48 -9.96 -21.92
C TYR A 53 4.91 -8.53 -21.97
N HIS A 54 4.91 -7.75 -20.88
CA HIS A 54 4.41 -6.36 -20.88
C HIS A 54 5.49 -5.41 -20.37
N ALA A 55 5.97 -4.54 -21.25
CA ALA A 55 6.93 -3.47 -20.95
C ALA A 55 6.17 -2.16 -20.66
N GLY A 56 5.34 -2.16 -19.60
CA GLY A 56 4.49 -1.04 -19.23
C GLY A 56 4.34 -0.91 -17.71
N PRO A 57 3.85 0.24 -17.21
CA PRO A 57 3.55 0.42 -15.78
C PRO A 57 2.45 -0.56 -15.33
N ALA A 58 2.40 -0.86 -14.04
CA ALA A 58 1.32 -1.67 -13.46
C ALA A 58 -0.07 -1.10 -13.84
N GLU A 59 -0.99 -1.96 -14.27
CA GLU A 59 -2.35 -1.56 -14.68
C GLU A 59 -3.29 -1.40 -13.48
N THR A 60 -2.84 -1.77 -12.29
CA THR A 60 -3.60 -1.67 -11.04
C THR A 60 -3.00 -0.62 -10.10
N ALA A 61 -3.87 0.21 -9.54
CA ALA A 61 -3.53 1.34 -8.67
C ALA A 61 -2.55 2.35 -9.30
N THR A 62 -2.43 3.51 -8.68
CA THR A 62 -1.44 4.50 -9.09
C THR A 62 -0.08 4.23 -8.42
N PRO A 63 1.01 4.79 -8.97
CA PRO A 63 2.30 4.84 -8.26
C PRO A 63 2.21 5.50 -6.88
N GLU A 64 1.33 6.50 -6.73
CA GLU A 64 1.13 7.22 -5.48
C GLU A 64 0.48 6.33 -4.41
N PHE A 65 -0.55 5.56 -4.75
CA PHE A 65 -1.10 4.55 -3.86
C PHE A 65 -0.03 3.56 -3.39
N ARG A 66 0.76 3.00 -4.33
CA ARG A 66 1.81 2.02 -3.99
C ARG A 66 2.87 2.63 -3.05
N ARG A 67 3.29 3.87 -3.33
CA ARG A 67 4.20 4.62 -2.46
C ARG A 67 3.64 4.77 -1.05
N ARG A 68 2.40 5.26 -0.93
CA ARG A 68 1.71 5.44 0.37
C ARG A 68 1.54 4.12 1.12
N LEU A 69 1.20 3.04 0.42
CA LEU A 69 1.05 1.73 1.02
C LEU A 69 2.37 1.23 1.65
N ILE A 70 3.51 1.47 1.00
CA ILE A 70 4.84 1.11 1.51
C ILE A 70 5.27 2.01 2.69
N GLU A 71 4.90 3.29 2.66
CA GLU A 71 5.29 4.27 3.69
C GLU A 71 4.43 4.19 4.96
N GLU A 72 3.13 3.92 4.82
CA GLU A 72 2.18 3.91 5.94
C GLU A 72 1.96 2.50 6.52
N PHE A 73 2.31 1.45 5.77
CA PHE A 73 2.08 0.06 6.17
C PHE A 73 3.32 -0.81 5.97
N ARG A 74 3.42 -1.86 6.78
CA ARG A 74 4.39 -2.94 6.61
C ARG A 74 3.71 -4.14 6.00
N ILE A 75 4.33 -4.74 4.99
CA ILE A 75 3.84 -6.00 4.47
C ILE A 75 3.97 -7.09 5.55
N VAL A 76 2.88 -7.82 5.75
CA VAL A 76 2.79 -8.99 6.64
C VAL A 76 2.95 -10.27 5.82
N ARG A 77 2.33 -10.34 4.64
CA ARG A 77 2.35 -11.53 3.78
C ARG A 77 2.21 -11.14 2.32
N SER A 78 2.96 -11.81 1.44
CA SER A 78 2.64 -11.90 0.01
C SER A 78 2.30 -13.34 -0.35
N VAL A 79 1.31 -13.51 -1.22
CA VAL A 79 0.90 -14.79 -1.79
C VAL A 79 0.82 -14.61 -3.29
N GLU A 80 1.63 -15.38 -4.02
CA GLU A 80 1.51 -15.48 -5.47
C GLU A 80 0.22 -16.22 -5.80
N ILE A 81 -0.61 -15.61 -6.65
CA ILE A 81 -1.89 -16.16 -7.09
C ILE A 81 -1.80 -16.51 -8.59
N PRO A 82 -2.68 -17.39 -9.11
CA PRO A 82 -2.78 -17.58 -10.56
C PRO A 82 -3.19 -16.27 -11.23
N THR A 83 -2.47 -15.88 -12.29
CA THR A 83 -2.69 -14.63 -13.02
C THR A 83 -3.12 -14.90 -14.46
N TRP A 84 -3.76 -13.91 -15.08
CA TRP A 84 -3.98 -13.93 -16.51
C TRP A 84 -2.63 -13.85 -17.25
N PRO A 85 -2.53 -14.40 -18.48
CA PRO A 85 -1.38 -14.14 -19.33
C PRO A 85 -1.07 -12.65 -19.34
N THR A 86 0.21 -12.31 -19.30
CA THR A 86 0.76 -10.94 -19.28
C THR A 86 0.52 -10.10 -18.02
N HIS A 87 -0.04 -10.67 -16.94
CA HIS A 87 -0.22 -9.99 -15.66
C HIS A 87 0.58 -10.68 -14.54
N ALA A 88 0.94 -9.94 -13.51
CA ALA A 88 1.70 -10.44 -12.36
C ALA A 88 1.10 -9.91 -11.05
N ASP A 89 -0.11 -10.38 -10.78
CA ASP A 89 -0.82 -10.09 -9.55
C ASP A 89 -0.29 -10.91 -8.39
N ASP A 90 -0.08 -10.24 -7.26
CA ASP A 90 0.07 -10.87 -5.96
C ASP A 90 -1.11 -10.48 -5.07
N LEU A 91 -1.48 -11.37 -4.16
CA LEU A 91 -2.26 -10.98 -2.98
C LEU A 91 -1.30 -10.61 -1.85
N THR A 92 -1.37 -9.37 -1.41
CA THR A 92 -0.54 -8.83 -0.34
C THR A 92 -1.38 -8.39 0.85
N ILE A 93 -0.90 -8.65 2.07
CA ILE A 93 -1.53 -8.27 3.34
C ILE A 93 -0.58 -7.32 4.05
N TRP A 94 -1.12 -6.19 4.52
CA TRP A 94 -0.39 -5.07 5.06
C TRP A 94 -0.94 -4.67 6.43
N ALA A 95 -0.05 -4.40 7.37
CA ALA A 95 -0.38 -3.88 8.69
C ALA A 95 0.10 -2.44 8.83
N ARG A 96 -0.77 -1.56 9.31
CA ARG A 96 -0.47 -0.14 9.49
C ARG A 96 0.68 0.03 10.49
N VAL A 97 1.58 0.95 10.20
CA VAL A 97 2.68 1.25 11.11
C VAL A 97 2.16 2.10 12.27
N THR A 98 2.33 1.57 13.48
CA THR A 98 2.03 2.26 14.73
C THR A 98 3.27 2.37 15.62
N ASP A 99 3.24 3.29 16.57
CA ASP A 99 4.24 3.42 17.63
C ASP A 99 4.08 2.30 18.69
N ALA A 100 4.92 2.33 19.73
CA ALA A 100 4.88 1.35 20.82
C ALA A 100 3.58 1.38 21.65
N LYS A 101 2.79 2.45 21.54
CA LYS A 101 1.48 2.62 22.18
C LYS A 101 0.32 2.22 21.27
N GLY A 102 0.60 1.87 20.02
CA GLY A 102 -0.42 1.56 19.01
C GLY A 102 -0.99 2.80 18.31
N GLU A 103 -0.38 3.98 18.46
CA GLU A 103 -0.79 5.20 17.76
C GLU A 103 -0.15 5.25 16.36
N ARG A 104 -0.88 5.76 15.36
CA ARG A 104 -0.37 5.86 13.98
C ARG A 104 0.89 6.71 13.94
N LEU A 105 1.99 6.17 13.40
CA LEU A 105 3.15 6.99 13.08
C LEU A 105 2.81 7.84 11.85
N LEU A 106 2.88 9.16 11.99
CA LEU A 106 2.72 10.08 10.86
C LEU A 106 4.03 10.05 10.06
N THR A 107 3.98 9.52 8.84
CA THR A 107 5.19 9.28 8.02
C THR A 107 5.34 10.24 6.85
N SER A 108 4.30 10.99 6.45
CA SER A 108 4.37 11.97 5.35
C SER A 108 4.25 13.43 5.82
N ALA A 109 4.85 14.36 5.07
CA ALA A 109 4.74 15.80 5.33
C ALA A 109 3.30 16.30 5.23
N ASP A 110 2.52 15.75 4.29
CA ASP A 110 1.09 16.08 4.11
C ASP A 110 0.25 15.61 5.31
N ASP A 111 0.59 14.46 5.92
CA ASP A 111 -0.05 13.98 7.14
C ASP A 111 0.26 14.89 8.35
N LEU A 112 1.50 15.38 8.45
CA LEU A 112 1.93 16.31 9.51
C LEU A 112 1.26 17.69 9.37
N GLU A 113 1.06 18.17 8.15
CA GLU A 113 0.35 19.43 7.89
C GLU A 113 -1.15 19.32 8.18
N ARG A 114 -1.80 18.21 7.80
CA ARG A 114 -3.24 18.00 8.04
C ARG A 114 -3.61 17.77 9.51
N HIS A 115 -2.70 17.21 10.31
CA HIS A 115 -2.97 16.85 11.71
C HIS A 115 -2.33 17.76 12.76
N GLY A 116 -1.69 18.86 12.33
CA GLY A 116 -0.97 19.75 13.23
C GLY A 116 0.43 19.21 13.51
N ARG A 117 1.41 20.05 13.20
CA ARG A 117 2.86 19.81 13.29
C ARG A 117 3.24 19.13 14.62
N VAL A 118 3.70 17.88 14.57
CA VAL A 118 4.35 17.23 15.71
C VAL A 118 5.82 17.66 15.73
N ASP A 119 6.26 18.23 16.85
CA ASP A 119 7.62 18.70 17.05
C ASP A 119 8.61 17.52 17.13
N LEU A 120 9.59 17.51 16.23
CA LEU A 120 10.66 16.50 16.16
C LEU A 120 11.84 16.81 17.09
N SER A 121 11.74 17.80 17.99
CA SER A 121 12.79 18.15 18.95
C SER A 121 12.99 17.15 20.10
N ILE A 122 12.29 16.02 20.12
CA ILE A 122 12.33 15.01 21.21
C ILE A 122 12.95 13.67 20.77
N LEU A 123 13.72 13.64 19.67
CA LEU A 123 14.61 12.53 19.32
C LEU A 123 16.07 12.85 19.68
#